data_AF-A0A529NTJ7-F1
#
_entry.id   AF-A0A529NTJ7-F1
#
_cell.length_a   1.000
_cell.length_b   1.000
_cell.length_c   1.000
_cell.angle_alpha   90.00
_cell.angle_beta   90.00
_cell.angle_gamma   90.00
#
_symmetry.space_group_name_H-M   'P 1'
#
loop_
_entity.id
_entity.type
_entity.pdbx_description
1 polymer ?
#
loop_
_entity_poly.entity_id
_entity_poly.type
_entity_poly.pdbx_seq_one_letter_code
_entity_poly.pdbx_strand_id
1 'polypeptide(L)'
;HYRDMQDLEFTIERGKLWMLQTRSGKRTAKAALRIAVEMAKDKLITREEAVARIDPASLDQLLHPTIDPKAARDVIGVGLPASPGAATGEIVFSSGDAEDAKAQGRKVILVRIETSPEDIHGMHAAEGILTTRGGMTSHAAVVARGMGKPCVSGAGSLRVDYKAGTLISMGQTFRKGDIITIDGANGQVLKGAVAML
;
A
#
# COMPACT_ATOMS: atom_id res chain seq x y z
N HIS A 1 -2.82 -8.29 34.95
CA HIS A 1 -2.39 -6.91 35.26
C HIS A 1 -2.60 -5.99 34.06
N TYR A 2 -1.75 -5.97 33.02
CA TYR A 2 -1.95 -5.08 31.86
C TYR A 2 -3.00 -5.53 30.83
N ARG A 3 -3.36 -6.83 30.85
CA ARG A 3 -4.32 -7.45 29.92
C ARG A 3 -4.01 -7.13 28.45
N ASP A 4 -2.75 -6.93 28.08
CA ASP A 4 -2.31 -6.72 26.70
C ASP A 4 -0.84 -7.14 26.55
N MET A 5 -0.38 -7.39 25.32
CA MET A 5 1.01 -7.74 25.04
C MET A 5 1.96 -6.62 25.46
N GLN A 6 3.01 -6.99 26.21
CA GLN A 6 4.00 -6.07 26.75
C GLN A 6 5.35 -6.22 26.05
N ASP A 7 5.96 -5.09 25.73
CA ASP A 7 7.37 -4.92 25.41
C ASP A 7 8.11 -4.64 26.73
N LEU A 8 9.09 -5.48 27.06
CA LEU A 8 9.75 -5.55 28.36
C LEU A 8 11.26 -5.36 28.23
N GLU A 9 11.82 -4.55 29.12
CA GLU A 9 13.27 -4.45 29.32
C GLU A 9 13.63 -4.94 30.72
N PHE A 10 14.62 -5.81 30.80
CA PHE A 10 15.09 -6.39 32.06
C PHE A 10 16.60 -6.61 32.03
N THR A 11 17.21 -6.69 33.21
CA THR A 11 18.62 -7.09 33.36
C THR A 11 18.75 -8.21 34.38
N ILE A 12 19.82 -9.01 34.26
CA ILE A 12 20.18 -10.01 35.26
C ILE A 12 21.52 -9.62 35.84
N GLU A 13 21.53 -9.24 37.12
CA GLU A 13 22.74 -8.86 37.84
C GLU A 13 23.02 -9.90 38.93
N ARG A 14 24.17 -10.57 38.84
CA ARG A 14 24.63 -11.57 39.83
C ARG A 14 23.58 -12.65 40.13
N GLY A 15 22.91 -13.14 39.08
CA GLY A 15 21.86 -14.16 39.20
C GLY A 15 20.50 -13.62 39.67
N LYS A 16 20.35 -12.31 39.89
CA LYS A 16 19.09 -11.67 40.24
C LYS A 16 18.48 -10.95 39.04
N LEU A 17 17.23 -11.28 38.70
CA LEU A 17 16.45 -10.62 37.66
C LEU A 17 15.90 -9.27 38.16
N TRP A 18 16.03 -8.23 37.34
CA TRP A 18 15.47 -6.90 37.57
C TRP A 18 14.68 -6.46 36.34
N MET A 19 13.43 -6.03 36.54
CA MET A 19 12.62 -5.41 35.50
C MET A 19 12.94 -3.90 35.44
N LEU A 20 13.26 -3.40 34.25
CA LEU A 20 13.64 -2.00 34.02
C LEU A 20 12.48 -1.20 33.43
N GLN A 21 11.78 -1.77 32.44
CA GLN A 21 10.68 -1.11 31.76
C GLN A 21 9.62 -2.11 31.30
N THR A 22 8.37 -1.67 31.28
CA THR A 22 7.27 -2.34 30.59
C THR A 22 6.42 -1.29 29.88
N ARG A 23 5.97 -1.62 28.67
CA ARG A 23 4.99 -0.83 27.93
C ARG A 23 4.17 -1.72 27.00
N SER A 24 3.03 -1.23 26.54
CA SER A 24 2.29 -1.91 25.48
C SER A 24 3.15 -2.05 24.24
N GLY A 25 3.33 -3.27 23.74
CA GLY A 25 4.20 -3.52 22.61
C GLY A 25 3.63 -2.98 21.30
N LYS A 26 4.48 -2.31 20.50
CA LYS A 26 4.15 -1.97 19.11
C LYS A 26 4.05 -3.25 18.28
N ARG A 27 3.11 -3.29 17.34
CA ARG A 27 2.80 -4.50 16.56
C ARG A 27 2.15 -4.13 15.24
N THR A 28 2.18 -5.06 14.27
CA THR A 28 1.46 -4.92 12.99
C THR A 28 -0.04 -5.17 13.17
N ALA A 29 -0.87 -4.74 12.22
CA ALA A 29 -2.31 -5.03 12.22
C ALA A 29 -2.60 -6.54 12.33
N LYS A 30 -1.83 -7.37 11.60
CA LYS A 30 -1.93 -8.83 11.64
C LYS A 30 -1.65 -9.39 13.03
N ALA A 31 -0.59 -8.91 13.68
CA ALA A 31 -0.23 -9.32 15.03
C ALA A 31 -1.25 -8.82 16.07
N ALA A 32 -1.74 -7.59 15.94
CA ALA A 32 -2.79 -7.04 16.79
C ALA A 32 -4.06 -7.91 16.75
N LEU A 33 -4.53 -8.25 15.55
CA LEU A 33 -5.71 -9.09 15.35
C LEU A 33 -5.51 -10.47 15.99
N ARG A 34 -4.36 -11.12 15.73
CA ARG A 34 -4.05 -12.43 16.30
C ARG A 34 -4.04 -12.40 17.82
N ILE A 35 -3.33 -11.44 18.42
CA ILE A 35 -3.24 -11.27 19.88
C ILE A 35 -4.64 -11.04 20.47
N ALA A 36 -5.44 -10.13 19.91
CA ALA A 36 -6.78 -9.85 20.42
C ALA A 36 -7.70 -11.09 20.39
N VAL A 37 -7.66 -11.87 19.30
CA VAL A 37 -8.42 -13.10 19.16
C VAL A 37 -7.95 -14.18 20.14
N GLU A 38 -6.64 -14.40 20.27
CA GLU A 38 -6.06 -15.37 21.22
C GLU A 38 -6.38 -14.99 22.66
N MET A 39 -6.21 -13.71 23.05
CA MET A 39 -6.55 -13.25 24.39
C MET A 39 -8.03 -13.38 24.73
N ALA A 40 -8.93 -13.21 23.76
CA ALA A 40 -10.36 -13.44 23.96
C ALA A 40 -10.69 -14.93 24.10
N LYS A 41 -10.05 -15.80 23.31
CA LYS A 41 -10.18 -17.27 23.42
C LYS A 41 -9.71 -17.77 24.79
N ASP A 42 -8.58 -17.23 25.27
CA ASP A 42 -7.99 -17.57 26.56
C ASP A 42 -8.70 -16.89 27.74
N LYS A 43 -9.81 -16.16 27.47
CA LYS A 43 -10.62 -15.44 28.46
C LYS A 43 -9.84 -14.39 29.27
N LEU A 44 -8.71 -13.92 28.74
CA LEU A 44 -7.95 -12.79 29.30
C LEU A 44 -8.69 -11.47 29.07
N ILE A 45 -9.44 -11.37 27.96
CA ILE A 45 -10.31 -10.26 27.58
C ILE A 45 -11.67 -10.74 27.07
N THR A 46 -12.69 -9.88 27.08
CA THR A 46 -13.98 -10.18 26.45
C THR A 46 -13.90 -10.03 24.93
N ARG A 47 -14.91 -10.51 24.19
CA ARG A 47 -14.98 -10.33 22.75
C ARG A 47 -15.13 -8.85 22.37
N GLU A 48 -15.89 -8.11 23.16
CA GLU A 48 -16.12 -6.68 23.00
C GLU A 48 -14.81 -5.89 23.21
N GLU A 49 -14.04 -6.25 24.24
CA GLU A 49 -12.71 -5.68 24.48
C GLU A 49 -11.74 -6.01 23.33
N ALA A 50 -11.81 -7.22 22.77
CA ALA A 50 -10.98 -7.61 21.63
C ALA A 50 -11.30 -6.82 20.36
N VAL A 51 -12.59 -6.60 20.06
CA VAL A 51 -13.03 -5.78 18.93
C VAL A 51 -12.61 -4.33 19.11
N ALA A 52 -12.81 -3.75 20.30
CA ALA A 52 -12.48 -2.36 20.59
C ALA A 52 -10.98 -2.04 20.52
N ARG A 53 -10.11 -3.06 20.57
CA ARG A 53 -8.64 -2.91 20.49
C ARG A 53 -8.08 -2.84 19.08
N ILE A 54 -8.87 -3.23 18.08
CA ILE A 54 -8.44 -3.19 16.69
C ILE A 54 -8.84 -1.85 16.13
N ASP A 55 -7.85 -1.05 15.74
CA ASP A 55 -8.09 0.14 14.94
C ASP A 55 -8.71 -0.28 13.59
N PRO A 56 -9.94 0.15 13.26
CA PRO A 56 -10.57 -0.20 12.00
C PRO A 56 -9.72 0.13 10.78
N ALA A 57 -8.98 1.26 10.79
CA ALA A 57 -8.13 1.67 9.67
C ALA A 57 -6.95 0.72 9.44
N SER A 58 -6.53 -0.01 10.48
CA SER A 58 -5.46 -1.01 10.37
C SER A 58 -5.91 -2.28 9.64
N LEU A 59 -7.21 -2.56 9.55
CA LEU A 59 -7.73 -3.72 8.83
C LEU A 59 -7.53 -3.61 7.32
N ASP A 60 -7.51 -2.40 6.76
CA ASP A 60 -7.23 -2.19 5.33
C ASP A 60 -5.88 -2.79 4.93
N GLN A 61 -4.88 -2.76 5.83
CA GLN A 61 -3.58 -3.39 5.60
C GLN A 61 -3.63 -4.92 5.48
N LEU A 62 -4.71 -5.55 5.94
CA LEU A 62 -4.92 -7.01 5.84
C LEU A 62 -5.74 -7.42 4.63
N LEU A 63 -6.43 -6.46 3.99
CA LEU A 63 -7.34 -6.71 2.88
C LEU A 63 -6.67 -6.52 1.52
N HIS A 64 -5.56 -5.78 1.47
CA HIS A 64 -4.84 -5.49 0.25
C HIS A 64 -3.52 -6.25 0.16
N PRO A 65 -3.11 -6.70 -1.05
CA PRO A 65 -1.77 -7.21 -1.29
C PRO A 65 -0.73 -6.20 -0.83
N THR A 66 0.35 -6.68 -0.22
CA THR A 66 1.44 -5.81 0.25
C THR A 66 2.78 -6.23 -0.36
N ILE A 67 3.74 -5.30 -0.46
CA ILE A 67 5.09 -5.65 -0.88
C ILE A 67 5.78 -6.45 0.23
N ASP A 68 6.46 -7.54 -0.13
CA ASP A 68 7.29 -8.29 0.82
C ASP A 68 8.32 -7.35 1.47
N PRO A 69 8.35 -7.20 2.80
CA PRO A 69 9.31 -6.36 3.49
C PRO A 69 10.78 -6.68 3.18
N LYS A 70 11.07 -7.91 2.72
CA LYS A 70 12.42 -8.35 2.33
C LYS A 70 12.75 -8.07 0.86
N ALA A 71 11.78 -7.70 0.04
CA ALA A 71 12.01 -7.42 -1.37
C ALA A 71 12.85 -6.16 -1.55
N ALA A 72 13.76 -6.19 -2.53
CA ALA A 72 14.54 -5.01 -2.90
C ALA A 72 13.61 -3.92 -3.44
N ARG A 73 13.78 -2.69 -2.92
CA ARG A 73 12.98 -1.54 -3.32
C ARG A 73 13.81 -0.58 -4.17
N ASP A 74 13.73 -0.74 -5.49
CA ASP A 74 14.28 0.24 -6.44
C ASP A 74 13.25 1.36 -6.67
N VAL A 75 13.22 2.33 -5.75
CA VAL A 75 12.23 3.41 -5.74
C VAL A 75 12.58 4.42 -6.84
N ILE A 76 11.70 4.52 -7.83
CA ILE A 76 11.81 5.49 -8.92
C ILE A 76 10.96 6.73 -8.67
N GLY A 77 10.08 6.77 -7.68
CA GLY A 77 9.30 7.97 -7.39
C GLY A 77 8.55 7.86 -6.08
N VAL A 78 8.17 9.02 -5.54
CA VAL A 78 7.33 9.10 -4.35
C VAL A 78 6.24 10.12 -4.59
N GLY A 79 5.01 9.75 -4.24
CA GLY A 79 3.84 10.59 -4.22
C GLY A 79 3.09 10.43 -2.89
N LEU A 80 1.80 10.73 -2.92
CA LEU A 80 0.91 10.61 -1.77
C LEU A 80 0.28 9.20 -1.74
N PRO A 81 0.21 8.56 -0.55
CA PRO A 81 -0.42 7.25 -0.37
C PRO A 81 -1.95 7.36 -0.42
N ALA A 82 -2.50 7.53 -1.62
CA ALA A 82 -3.89 7.90 -1.83
C ALA A 82 -4.88 6.76 -1.54
N SER A 83 -4.52 5.53 -1.89
CA SER A 83 -5.30 4.32 -1.59
C SER A 83 -4.35 3.16 -1.28
N PRO A 84 -4.53 2.45 -0.15
CA PRO A 84 -3.60 1.42 0.32
C PRO A 84 -3.51 0.20 -0.62
N GLY A 85 -2.48 -0.61 -0.40
CA GLY A 85 -2.19 -1.83 -1.15
C GLY A 85 -1.03 -1.69 -2.13
N ALA A 86 -0.65 -2.81 -2.74
CA ALA A 86 0.42 -2.89 -3.73
C ALA A 86 -0.10 -3.49 -5.05
N ALA A 87 0.38 -2.96 -6.17
CA ALA A 87 0.03 -3.44 -7.50
C ALA A 87 1.24 -3.41 -8.43
N THR A 88 1.38 -4.45 -9.24
CA THR A 88 2.42 -4.59 -10.28
C THR A 88 1.74 -4.80 -11.60
N GLY A 89 2.20 -4.08 -12.63
CA GLY A 89 1.69 -4.22 -13.98
C GLY A 89 2.47 -3.41 -14.99
N GLU A 90 2.13 -3.63 -16.26
CA GLU A 90 2.65 -2.85 -17.38
C GLU A 90 2.10 -1.42 -17.35
N ILE A 91 2.92 -0.43 -17.69
CA ILE A 91 2.48 0.96 -17.80
C ILE A 91 1.52 1.11 -18.99
N VAL A 92 0.36 1.73 -18.73
CA VAL A 92 -0.55 2.25 -19.77
C VAL A 92 -0.89 3.70 -19.48
N PHE A 93 -1.10 4.50 -20.53
CA PHE A 93 -1.29 5.96 -20.42
C PHE A 93 -2.72 6.44 -20.74
N SER A 94 -3.62 5.51 -21.11
CA SER A 94 -5.00 5.82 -21.47
C SER A 94 -5.98 4.80 -20.87
N SER A 95 -7.23 5.21 -20.68
CA SER A 95 -8.30 4.34 -20.21
C SER A 95 -8.52 3.15 -21.14
N GLY A 96 -8.60 3.42 -22.46
CA GLY A 96 -8.82 2.36 -23.46
C GLY A 96 -7.71 1.31 -23.44
N ASP A 97 -6.44 1.72 -23.33
CA ASP A 97 -5.33 0.78 -23.22
C ASP A 97 -5.43 -0.13 -21.98
N ALA A 98 -5.97 0.40 -20.88
CA ALA A 98 -6.17 -0.39 -19.67
C ALA A 98 -7.29 -1.42 -19.84
N GLU A 99 -8.38 -1.05 -20.51
CA GLU A 99 -9.50 -1.94 -20.83
C GLU A 99 -9.07 -3.05 -21.79
N ASP A 100 -8.36 -2.70 -22.86
CA ASP A 100 -7.83 -3.63 -23.85
C ASP A 100 -6.85 -4.63 -23.20
N ALA A 101 -5.96 -4.15 -22.33
CA ALA A 101 -5.03 -5.01 -21.62
C ALA A 101 -5.75 -5.98 -20.67
N LYS A 102 -6.79 -5.52 -19.96
CA LYS A 102 -7.61 -6.38 -19.11
C LYS A 102 -8.36 -7.44 -19.91
N ALA A 103 -8.89 -7.09 -21.08
CA ALA A 103 -9.54 -8.06 -21.97
C ALA A 103 -8.57 -9.17 -22.44
N GLN A 104 -7.28 -8.87 -22.49
CA GLN A 104 -6.20 -9.80 -22.81
C GLN A 104 -5.62 -10.52 -21.58
N GLY A 105 -6.16 -10.28 -20.38
CA GLY A 105 -5.66 -10.86 -19.13
C GLY A 105 -4.32 -10.30 -18.64
N ARG A 106 -3.87 -9.16 -19.20
CA ARG A 106 -2.64 -8.48 -18.79
C ARG A 106 -2.92 -7.54 -17.62
N LYS A 107 -2.00 -7.52 -16.66
CA LYS A 107 -2.03 -6.63 -15.50
C LYS A 107 -1.36 -5.32 -15.84
N VAL A 108 -2.02 -4.21 -15.55
CA VAL A 108 -1.55 -2.87 -15.93
C VAL A 108 -1.66 -1.86 -14.80
N ILE A 109 -0.78 -0.85 -14.83
CA ILE A 109 -0.84 0.33 -14.00
C ILE A 109 -1.24 1.52 -14.88
N LEU A 110 -2.37 2.14 -14.57
CA LEU A 110 -2.83 3.33 -15.28
C LEU A 110 -2.06 4.55 -14.80
N VAL A 111 -1.20 5.09 -15.67
CA VAL A 111 -0.36 6.26 -15.39
C VAL A 111 -0.95 7.49 -16.08
N ARG A 112 -1.31 8.50 -15.30
CA ARG A 112 -1.91 9.75 -15.80
C ARG A 112 -1.25 10.96 -15.16
N ILE A 113 -1.36 12.13 -15.77
CA ILE A 113 -1.04 13.39 -15.08
C ILE A 113 -2.07 13.64 -13.99
N GLU A 114 -3.33 13.55 -14.37
CA GLU A 114 -4.53 13.59 -13.52
C GLU A 114 -5.60 12.72 -14.19
N THR A 115 -6.54 12.20 -13.42
CA THR A 115 -7.68 11.43 -13.93
C THR A 115 -8.94 12.29 -13.97
N SER A 116 -9.85 12.01 -14.89
CA SER A 116 -11.21 12.58 -14.93
C SER A 116 -12.28 11.46 -14.87
N PRO A 117 -13.58 11.81 -14.78
CA PRO A 117 -14.67 10.82 -14.85
C PRO A 117 -14.65 9.94 -16.12
N GLU A 118 -14.04 10.42 -17.20
CA GLU A 118 -13.89 9.65 -18.45
C GLU A 118 -12.92 8.47 -18.30
N ASP A 119 -12.01 8.52 -17.32
CA ASP A 119 -11.04 7.47 -17.06
C ASP A 119 -11.60 6.32 -16.19
N ILE A 120 -12.86 6.38 -15.74
CA ILE A 120 -13.44 5.42 -14.77
C ILE A 120 -13.30 3.96 -15.21
N HIS A 121 -13.56 3.65 -16.48
CA HIS A 121 -13.48 2.28 -16.96
C HIS A 121 -12.04 1.75 -16.92
N GLY A 122 -11.08 2.58 -17.34
CA GLY A 122 -9.65 2.25 -17.27
C GLY A 122 -9.12 2.15 -15.85
N MET A 123 -9.60 3.01 -14.94
CA MET A 123 -9.29 2.92 -13.50
C MET A 123 -9.79 1.61 -12.91
N HIS A 124 -10.99 1.17 -13.29
CA HIS A 124 -11.54 -0.12 -12.88
C HIS A 124 -10.81 -1.30 -13.54
N ALA A 125 -10.28 -1.11 -14.75
CA ALA A 125 -9.54 -2.13 -15.48
C ALA A 125 -8.12 -2.34 -14.93
N ALA A 126 -7.42 -1.28 -14.52
CA ALA A 126 -6.03 -1.35 -14.06
C ALA A 126 -5.90 -2.00 -12.67
N GLU A 127 -4.76 -2.63 -12.38
CA GLU A 127 -4.43 -3.16 -11.05
C GLU A 127 -4.15 -2.04 -10.04
N GLY A 128 -3.66 -0.89 -10.52
CA GLY A 128 -3.35 0.26 -9.70
C GLY A 128 -3.28 1.54 -10.53
N ILE A 129 -3.34 2.68 -9.83
CA ILE A 129 -3.39 4.01 -10.45
C ILE A 129 -2.22 4.85 -9.95
N LEU A 130 -1.54 5.52 -10.89
CA LEU A 130 -0.46 6.43 -10.61
C LEU A 130 -0.77 7.79 -11.25
N THR A 131 -0.78 8.85 -10.46
CA THR A 131 -0.86 10.22 -10.99
C THR A 131 0.34 11.07 -10.60
N THR A 132 0.78 11.94 -11.52
CA THR A 132 1.87 12.89 -11.23
C THR A 132 1.37 14.19 -10.58
N ARG A 133 0.07 14.47 -10.70
CA ARG A 133 -0.64 15.58 -10.05
C ARG A 133 -1.84 15.06 -9.25
N GLY A 134 -2.27 15.86 -8.28
CA GLY A 134 -3.46 15.59 -7.47
C GLY A 134 -3.11 15.27 -6.02
N GLY A 135 -3.97 15.73 -5.10
CA GLY A 135 -3.83 15.48 -3.67
C GLY A 135 -4.60 14.24 -3.20
N MET A 136 -4.65 14.06 -1.89
CA MET A 136 -5.43 13.01 -1.21
C MET A 136 -6.95 13.09 -1.46
N THR A 137 -7.46 14.21 -1.98
CA THR A 137 -8.86 14.43 -2.34
C THR A 137 -9.08 14.55 -3.85
N SER A 138 -8.06 14.25 -4.66
CA SER A 138 -8.18 14.24 -6.11
C SER A 138 -9.13 13.15 -6.60
N HIS A 139 -9.62 13.29 -7.84
CA HIS A 139 -10.47 12.29 -8.48
C HIS A 139 -9.85 10.87 -8.38
N ALA A 140 -8.57 10.73 -8.73
CA ALA A 140 -7.84 9.47 -8.62
C ALA A 140 -7.90 8.88 -7.20
N ALA A 141 -7.60 9.70 -6.19
CA ALA A 141 -7.55 9.27 -4.79
C ALA A 141 -8.91 8.84 -4.23
N VAL A 142 -9.99 9.56 -4.57
CA VAL A 142 -11.34 9.25 -4.09
C VAL A 142 -11.87 7.99 -4.77
N VAL A 143 -11.77 7.91 -6.09
CA VAL A 143 -12.30 6.80 -6.87
C VAL A 143 -11.51 5.51 -6.61
N ALA A 144 -10.18 5.56 -6.54
CA ALA A 144 -9.36 4.38 -6.26
C ALA A 144 -9.67 3.76 -4.89
N ARG A 145 -9.88 4.59 -3.86
CA ARG A 145 -10.31 4.11 -2.53
C ARG A 145 -11.67 3.45 -2.60
N GLY A 146 -12.64 4.06 -3.29
CA GLY A 146 -13.96 3.46 -3.49
C GLY A 146 -13.92 2.12 -4.22
N MET A 147 -12.93 1.93 -5.10
CA MET A 147 -12.71 0.68 -5.83
C MET A 147 -11.80 -0.32 -5.09
N GLY A 148 -11.21 0.05 -3.95
CA GLY A 148 -10.23 -0.78 -3.24
C GLY A 148 -8.94 -1.05 -4.04
N LYS A 149 -8.58 -0.15 -4.96
CA LYS A 149 -7.38 -0.29 -5.80
C LYS A 149 -6.22 0.55 -5.26
N PRO A 150 -4.98 0.02 -5.26
CA PRO A 150 -3.79 0.79 -4.91
C PRO A 150 -3.66 2.06 -5.73
N CYS A 151 -3.37 3.18 -5.07
CA CYS A 151 -3.20 4.45 -5.76
C CYS A 151 -2.09 5.28 -5.12
N VAL A 152 -1.18 5.76 -5.97
CA VAL A 152 -0.19 6.78 -5.61
C VAL A 152 -0.53 8.04 -6.41
N SER A 153 -0.93 9.11 -5.73
CA SER A 153 -1.32 10.36 -6.39
C SER A 153 -0.28 11.45 -6.20
N GLY A 154 -0.18 12.39 -7.13
CA GLY A 154 0.69 13.56 -6.95
C GLY A 154 2.17 13.23 -6.86
N ALA A 155 2.64 12.18 -7.55
CA ALA A 155 4.05 11.84 -7.68
C ALA A 155 4.78 12.86 -8.58
N GLY A 156 4.94 14.09 -8.10
CA GLY A 156 5.45 15.22 -8.89
C GLY A 156 6.91 15.10 -9.34
N SER A 157 7.66 14.14 -8.79
CA SER A 157 9.00 13.77 -9.27
C SER A 157 8.97 13.01 -10.60
N LEU A 158 7.82 12.45 -10.96
CA LEU A 158 7.60 11.73 -12.21
C LEU A 158 7.02 12.66 -13.26
N ARG A 159 7.48 12.52 -14.52
CA ARG A 159 6.97 13.29 -15.65
C ARG A 159 6.39 12.38 -16.72
N VAL A 160 5.11 12.57 -17.02
CA VAL A 160 4.43 11.88 -18.12
C VAL A 160 4.53 12.71 -19.39
N ASP A 161 4.92 12.08 -20.49
CA ASP A 161 4.83 12.62 -21.84
C ASP A 161 3.92 11.72 -22.68
N TYR A 162 2.69 12.19 -22.92
CA TYR A 162 1.70 11.44 -23.70
C TYR A 162 2.05 11.33 -25.18
N LYS A 163 2.78 12.31 -25.75
CA LYS A 163 3.17 12.26 -27.16
C LYS A 163 4.24 11.20 -27.39
N ALA A 164 5.20 11.12 -26.48
CA ALA A 164 6.24 10.09 -26.52
C ALA A 164 5.78 8.74 -25.96
N GLY A 165 4.68 8.70 -25.20
CA GLY A 165 4.22 7.50 -24.51
C GLY A 165 5.20 7.05 -23.43
N THR A 166 5.72 8.01 -22.66
CA THR A 166 6.79 7.77 -21.69
C THR A 166 6.53 8.36 -20.31
N LEU A 167 7.03 7.68 -19.29
CA LEU A 167 7.15 8.13 -17.91
C LEU A 167 8.64 8.33 -17.61
N ILE A 168 9.03 9.53 -17.22
CA ILE A 168 10.42 9.88 -16.92
C ILE A 168 10.59 10.01 -15.42
N SER A 169 11.63 9.39 -14.87
CA SER A 169 12.05 9.58 -13.50
C SER A 169 13.56 9.49 -13.32
N MET A 170 14.14 10.45 -12.59
CA MET A 170 15.57 10.44 -12.21
C MET A 170 16.51 10.12 -13.39
N GLY A 171 16.22 10.65 -14.59
CA GLY A 171 16.99 10.41 -15.82
C GLY A 171 16.73 9.07 -16.51
N GLN A 172 15.86 8.22 -15.96
CA GLN A 172 15.38 6.99 -16.59
C GLN A 172 14.06 7.26 -17.32
N THR A 173 13.86 6.55 -18.45
CA THR A 173 12.65 6.64 -19.27
C THR A 173 11.99 5.28 -19.32
N PHE A 174 10.75 5.22 -18.87
CA PHE A 174 9.88 4.05 -18.95
C PHE A 174 8.84 4.28 -20.05
N ARG A 175 8.55 3.24 -20.82
CA ARG A 175 7.61 3.25 -21.94
C ARG A 175 6.34 2.48 -21.60
N LYS A 176 5.32 2.65 -22.43
CA LYS A 176 4.14 1.78 -22.40
C LYS A 176 4.59 0.32 -22.51
N GLY A 177 4.05 -0.54 -21.64
CA GLY A 177 4.45 -1.95 -21.55
C GLY A 177 5.55 -2.25 -20.52
N ASP A 178 6.34 -1.25 -20.10
CA ASP A 178 7.33 -1.49 -19.04
C ASP A 178 6.64 -1.78 -17.71
N ILE A 179 7.21 -2.69 -16.93
CA ILE A 179 6.63 -3.12 -15.66
C ILE A 179 7.07 -2.17 -14.55
N ILE A 180 6.10 -1.72 -13.76
CA ILE A 180 6.33 -1.00 -12.50
C ILE A 180 5.50 -1.62 -11.38
N THR A 181 5.88 -1.31 -10.15
CA THR A 181 5.10 -1.62 -8.96
C THR A 181 4.78 -0.34 -8.22
N ILE A 182 3.55 -0.19 -7.75
CA ILE A 182 3.15 0.90 -6.86
C ILE A 182 2.84 0.38 -5.48
N ASP A 183 3.27 1.12 -4.46
CA ASP A 183 2.93 0.92 -3.06
C ASP A 183 2.04 2.08 -2.62
N GLY A 184 0.73 1.88 -2.69
CA GLY A 184 -0.28 2.85 -2.31
C GLY A 184 -0.35 3.11 -0.80
N ALA A 185 0.26 2.25 0.03
CA ALA A 185 0.34 2.47 1.48
C ALA A 185 1.49 3.42 1.86
N ASN A 186 2.62 3.34 1.17
CA ASN A 186 3.79 4.20 1.41
C ASN A 186 3.96 5.33 0.38
N GLY A 187 3.11 5.38 -0.65
CA GLY A 187 3.20 6.37 -1.72
C GLY A 187 4.41 6.15 -2.65
N GLN A 188 4.96 4.94 -2.71
CA GLN A 188 6.18 4.65 -3.47
C GLN A 188 5.86 4.10 -4.85
N VAL A 189 6.68 4.45 -5.84
CA VAL A 189 6.68 3.87 -7.18
C VAL A 189 8.03 3.19 -7.38
N LEU A 190 8.01 1.91 -7.75
CA LEU A 190 9.19 1.06 -7.86
C LEU A 190 9.36 0.56 -9.28
N LYS A 191 10.62 0.41 -9.69
CA LYS A 191 11.01 -0.16 -10.97
C LYS A 191 10.76 -1.67 -10.99
N GLY A 192 10.14 -2.15 -12.07
CA GLY A 192 9.96 -3.58 -12.30
C GLY A 192 8.91 -4.23 -11.40
N ALA A 193 8.87 -5.56 -11.47
CA ALA A 193 8.04 -6.38 -10.60
C ALA A 193 8.74 -6.57 -9.24
N VAL A 194 7.98 -6.36 -8.16
CA VAL A 194 8.45 -6.58 -6.79
C VAL A 194 7.64 -7.72 -6.17
N ALA A 195 8.29 -8.57 -5.37
CA ALA A 195 7.61 -9.66 -4.69
C ALA A 195 6.55 -9.12 -3.71
N MET A 196 5.38 -9.73 -3.73
CA MET A 196 4.23 -9.38 -2.88
C MET A 196 3.86 -10.50 -1.90
N LEU A 197 3.12 -10.14 -0.86
CA LEU A 197 2.50 -11.00 0.15
C LEU A 197 0.98 -11.00 0.02
#